data_AF-A0A0C5BYZ9-F1
#
_entry.id   AF-A0A0C5BYZ9-F1
#
_cell.length_a   1.000
_cell.length_b   1.000
_cell.length_c   1.000
_cell.angle_alpha   90.00
_cell.angle_beta   90.00
_cell.angle_gamma   90.00
#
_symmetry.space_group_name_H-M   'P 1'
#
loop_
_entity.id
_entity.type
_entity.pdbx_description
1 polymer ?
#
loop_
_entity_poly.entity_id
_entity_poly.type
_entity_poly.pdbx_seq_one_letter_code
_entity_poly.pdbx_strand_id
1 'polypeptide(L)'
;DVFINLAKRNKNIQFGSANDLLYSTFKYDVPKPLTNSYPRKVLIIGSGGLSIGQAGEFDYSGSQAIKAMKEENIKIVLINPNIATVQTSKGMADKVYFLPLLSYYIEQVIKVERPEGILLTFGGQTALNCGIELFNSGVLEKYAVKVLGTPIKAIIDTEDRKLFRERVSAIGEKVAPSIAVDSVNEALKAAEYLGYPVMARAAFSLGGLGSGFANNKEELTSLSSQALAHSNQLIIDKSLKGWKEVEYEVVRDAYDNCITVCNMENVDPLGIHTGESIVVAPSQTLSNREYNMLRTTAIKIIRNFGIVGECNIQYALNPSSEEYYIIEVNARLSRSSALASKATGYPLAYVAAKLALGIALPYIKNSVTGVTTACFEPSLDYCVVKIPRWDLSKFSRVSTKIGSSMKSV
;
A
#
# COMPACT_ATOMS: atom_id res chain seq x y z
N ASP A 1 -21.87 15.42 19.33
CA ASP A 1 -21.24 14.74 20.48
C ASP A 1 -22.34 14.19 21.37
N VAL A 2 -22.36 12.86 21.59
CA VAL A 2 -23.45 12.21 22.35
C VAL A 2 -23.49 12.69 23.79
N PHE A 3 -22.34 12.86 24.44
CA PHE A 3 -22.26 13.34 25.82
C PHE A 3 -22.79 14.77 25.96
N ILE A 4 -22.36 15.69 25.09
CA ILE A 4 -22.86 17.07 25.09
C ILE A 4 -24.36 17.11 24.81
N ASN A 5 -24.86 16.29 23.89
CA ASN A 5 -26.29 16.21 23.57
C ASN A 5 -27.11 15.67 24.76
N LEU A 6 -26.56 14.68 25.49
CA LEU A 6 -27.14 14.15 26.73
C LEU A 6 -27.12 15.20 27.85
N ALA A 7 -26.04 15.97 27.98
CA ALA A 7 -25.90 17.00 29.02
C ALA A 7 -26.80 18.22 28.77
N LYS A 8 -27.07 18.56 27.50
CA LYS A 8 -27.97 19.66 27.08
C LYS A 8 -29.47 19.32 27.17
N ARG A 9 -29.84 18.16 27.72
CA ARG A 9 -31.24 17.70 27.82
C ARG A 9 -32.12 18.73 28.56
N ASN A 10 -33.07 19.34 27.83
CA ASN A 10 -34.25 19.97 28.43
C ASN A 10 -35.24 18.86 28.84
N LYS A 11 -35.91 19.02 29.99
CA LYS A 11 -36.81 18.02 30.61
C LYS A 11 -37.98 17.51 29.73
N ASN A 12 -38.19 18.07 28.53
CA ASN A 12 -39.38 17.84 27.70
C ASN A 12 -39.13 17.07 26.38
N ILE A 13 -37.94 16.50 26.14
CA ILE A 13 -37.68 15.68 24.94
C ILE A 13 -37.27 14.26 25.37
N GLN A 14 -38.16 13.29 25.14
CA GLN A 14 -37.86 11.87 25.28
C GLN A 14 -36.94 11.44 24.12
N PHE A 15 -35.65 11.26 24.41
CA PHE A 15 -34.78 10.44 23.59
C PHE A 15 -34.63 9.05 24.23
N GLY A 16 -34.24 8.04 23.44
CA GLY A 16 -33.89 6.70 23.93
C GLY A 16 -32.75 6.72 24.97
N SER A 17 -32.38 5.54 25.47
CA SER A 17 -31.29 5.40 26.45
C SER A 17 -29.98 5.99 25.91
N ALA A 18 -29.02 6.30 26.81
CA ALA A 18 -27.69 6.74 26.37
C ALA A 18 -27.04 5.72 25.41
N ASN A 19 -27.30 4.43 25.62
CA ASN A 19 -26.87 3.37 24.72
C ASN A 19 -27.51 3.49 23.34
N ASP A 20 -28.81 3.75 23.23
CA ASP A 20 -29.49 3.89 21.93
C ASP A 20 -28.94 5.08 21.13
N LEU A 21 -28.63 6.19 21.83
CA LEU A 21 -27.98 7.36 21.23
C LEU A 21 -26.56 7.04 20.75
N LEU A 22 -25.77 6.30 21.55
CA LEU A 22 -24.45 5.84 21.13
C LEU A 22 -24.54 4.92 19.91
N TYR A 23 -25.39 3.91 19.96
CA TYR A 23 -25.57 2.97 18.85
C TYR A 23 -26.05 3.68 17.59
N SER A 24 -27.05 4.55 17.67
CA SER A 24 -27.53 5.30 16.49
C SER A 24 -26.52 6.29 15.94
N THR A 25 -25.74 6.96 16.79
CA THR A 25 -24.73 7.95 16.36
C THR A 25 -23.51 7.30 15.72
N PHE A 26 -23.08 6.14 16.26
CA PHE A 26 -21.88 5.44 15.80
C PHE A 26 -22.18 4.23 14.92
N LYS A 27 -23.45 4.03 14.54
CA LYS A 27 -23.80 3.03 13.54
C LYS A 27 -23.17 3.42 12.21
N TYR A 28 -22.32 2.55 11.69
CA TYR A 28 -21.82 2.68 10.33
C TYR A 28 -22.79 2.00 9.37
N ASP A 29 -23.45 2.79 8.53
CA ASP A 29 -24.27 2.27 7.45
C ASP A 29 -23.37 1.97 6.24
N VAL A 30 -23.27 0.69 5.88
CA VAL A 30 -22.43 0.26 4.76
C VAL A 30 -22.96 0.88 3.46
N PRO A 31 -22.17 1.71 2.74
CA PRO A 31 -22.67 2.48 1.60
C PRO A 31 -23.23 1.64 0.45
N LYS A 32 -22.75 0.39 0.31
CA LYS A 32 -23.29 -0.62 -0.60
C LYS A 32 -23.51 -1.91 0.18
N PRO A 33 -24.72 -2.50 0.18
CA PRO A 33 -24.95 -3.78 0.83
C PRO A 33 -23.96 -4.81 0.30
N LEU A 34 -23.20 -5.42 1.20
CA LEU A 34 -22.36 -6.57 0.83
C LEU A 34 -23.29 -7.68 0.34
N THR A 35 -22.96 -8.31 -0.78
CA THR A 35 -23.77 -9.43 -1.29
C THR A 35 -23.61 -10.61 -0.34
N ASN A 36 -24.73 -11.16 0.16
CA ASN A 36 -24.74 -12.29 1.11
C ASN A 36 -24.18 -13.61 0.55
N SER A 37 -23.73 -13.65 -0.71
CA SER A 37 -23.15 -14.84 -1.33
C SER A 37 -21.71 -14.57 -1.74
N TYR A 38 -20.79 -15.41 -1.27
CA TYR A 38 -19.42 -15.44 -1.75
C TYR A 38 -19.36 -15.89 -3.22
N PRO A 39 -18.37 -15.41 -4.00
CA PRO A 39 -18.16 -15.90 -5.35
C PRO A 39 -17.83 -17.39 -5.32
N ARG A 40 -18.42 -18.18 -6.22
CA ARG A 40 -18.10 -19.62 -6.28
C ARG A 40 -16.71 -19.90 -6.83
N LYS A 41 -16.19 -19.00 -7.66
CA LYS A 41 -14.87 -19.10 -8.29
C LYS A 41 -14.19 -17.74 -8.32
N VAL A 42 -12.93 -17.71 -7.90
CA VAL A 42 -12.07 -16.52 -7.88
C VAL A 42 -10.80 -16.73 -8.69
N LEU A 43 -10.41 -15.71 -9.45
CA LEU A 43 -9.12 -15.64 -10.11
C LEU A 43 -8.12 -14.85 -9.26
N ILE A 44 -6.95 -15.43 -9.02
CA ILE A 44 -5.80 -14.76 -8.38
C ILE A 44 -4.73 -14.56 -9.44
N ILE A 45 -4.21 -13.33 -9.56
CA ILE A 45 -3.07 -13.01 -10.41
C ILE A 45 -1.82 -13.02 -9.53
N GLY A 46 -0.85 -13.89 -9.86
CA GLY A 46 0.44 -13.93 -9.17
C GLY A 46 1.37 -12.77 -9.57
N SER A 47 2.58 -12.75 -9.02
CA SER A 47 3.58 -11.71 -9.32
C SER A 47 4.44 -11.97 -10.56
N GLY A 48 4.45 -13.20 -11.06
CA GLY A 48 5.36 -13.62 -12.14
C GLY A 48 6.74 -13.98 -11.62
N GLY A 49 7.74 -13.88 -12.50
CA GLY A 49 9.14 -14.15 -12.16
C GLY A 49 9.64 -13.19 -11.09
N LEU A 50 10.50 -13.70 -10.20
CA LEU A 50 11.10 -12.87 -9.15
C LEU A 50 12.06 -11.85 -9.78
N SER A 51 12.01 -10.62 -9.29
CA SER A 51 12.90 -9.55 -9.71
C SER A 51 13.22 -8.64 -8.52
N ILE A 52 14.27 -7.82 -8.63
CA ILE A 52 14.61 -6.85 -7.59
C ILE A 52 13.40 -5.94 -7.35
N GLY A 53 12.96 -5.86 -6.10
CA GLY A 53 11.77 -5.11 -5.70
C GLY A 53 10.45 -5.86 -5.85
N GLN A 54 10.42 -7.05 -6.44
CA GLN A 54 9.22 -7.90 -6.48
C GLN A 54 9.61 -9.37 -6.36
N ALA A 55 9.66 -9.87 -5.12
CA ALA A 55 10.25 -11.17 -4.80
C ALA A 55 9.22 -12.13 -4.15
N GLY A 56 9.69 -12.98 -3.24
CA GLY A 56 8.93 -14.09 -2.65
C GLY A 56 7.78 -13.67 -1.72
N GLU A 57 7.70 -12.39 -1.33
CA GLU A 57 6.61 -11.83 -0.53
C GLU A 57 5.23 -12.08 -1.16
N PHE A 58 5.16 -12.14 -2.49
CA PHE A 58 3.91 -12.37 -3.23
C PHE A 58 3.58 -13.86 -3.40
N ASP A 59 4.58 -14.75 -3.33
CA ASP A 59 4.31 -16.19 -3.19
C ASP A 59 3.71 -16.50 -1.81
N TYR A 60 4.30 -15.90 -0.76
CA TYR A 60 3.73 -15.95 0.59
C TYR A 60 2.31 -15.38 0.62
N SER A 61 2.11 -14.16 0.11
CA SER A 61 0.81 -13.48 0.16
C SER A 61 -0.26 -14.21 -0.66
N GLY A 62 0.08 -14.64 -1.89
CA GLY A 62 -0.82 -15.42 -2.74
C GLY A 62 -1.21 -16.76 -2.11
N SER A 63 -0.26 -17.46 -1.48
CA SER A 63 -0.53 -18.70 -0.75
C SER A 63 -1.48 -18.50 0.43
N GLN A 64 -1.34 -17.41 1.18
CA GLN A 64 -2.26 -17.07 2.28
C GLN A 64 -3.67 -16.72 1.76
N ALA A 65 -3.77 -16.01 0.64
CA ALA A 65 -5.05 -15.73 -0.01
C ALA A 65 -5.75 -17.02 -0.47
N ILE A 66 -4.99 -17.93 -1.09
CA ILE A 66 -5.49 -19.25 -1.50
C ILE A 66 -6.05 -20.01 -0.29
N LYS A 67 -5.32 -20.04 0.83
CA LYS A 67 -5.77 -20.68 2.07
C LYS A 67 -7.08 -20.06 2.57
N ALA A 68 -7.15 -18.73 2.65
CA ALA A 68 -8.33 -18.01 3.14
C ALA A 68 -9.57 -18.31 2.28
N MET A 69 -9.41 -18.34 0.95
CA MET A 69 -10.50 -18.61 0.00
C MET A 69 -10.99 -20.06 0.09
N LYS A 70 -10.08 -21.03 0.28
CA LYS A 70 -10.44 -22.44 0.42
C LYS A 70 -11.30 -22.74 1.65
N GLU A 71 -10.98 -22.11 2.78
CA GLU A 71 -11.75 -22.26 4.01
C GLU A 71 -13.20 -21.78 3.85
N GLU A 72 -13.46 -20.87 2.90
CA GLU A 72 -14.81 -20.41 2.54
C GLU A 72 -15.43 -21.20 1.38
N ASN A 73 -14.85 -22.35 1.00
CA ASN A 73 -15.29 -23.24 -0.07
C ASN A 73 -15.35 -22.59 -1.46
N ILE A 74 -14.45 -21.65 -1.73
CA ILE A 74 -14.36 -20.94 -3.02
C ILE A 74 -13.36 -21.67 -3.93
N LYS A 75 -13.74 -21.92 -5.18
CA LYS A 75 -12.84 -22.49 -6.19
C LYS A 75 -11.83 -21.44 -6.66
N ILE A 76 -10.57 -21.83 -6.79
CA ILE A 76 -9.48 -20.89 -7.08
C ILE A 76 -8.82 -21.23 -8.39
N VAL A 77 -8.76 -20.24 -9.27
CA VAL A 77 -7.91 -20.23 -10.45
C VAL A 77 -6.74 -19.30 -10.18
N LEU A 78 -5.53 -19.80 -10.34
CA LEU A 78 -4.30 -19.02 -10.24
C LEU A 78 -3.68 -18.88 -11.63
N ILE A 79 -3.28 -17.68 -12.01
CA ILE A 79 -2.37 -17.45 -13.14
C ILE A 79 -1.04 -16.92 -12.62
N ASN A 80 0.03 -17.68 -12.83
CA ASN A 80 1.39 -17.27 -12.48
C ASN A 80 2.41 -18.08 -13.31
N PRO A 81 3.25 -17.45 -14.15
CA PRO A 81 4.25 -18.16 -14.94
C PRO A 81 5.42 -18.70 -14.10
N ASN A 82 5.58 -18.26 -12.85
CA ASN A 82 6.71 -18.65 -12.02
C ASN A 82 6.50 -20.02 -11.36
N ILE A 83 7.07 -21.05 -12.00
CA ILE A 83 7.00 -22.45 -11.57
C ILE A 83 7.71 -22.74 -10.23
N ALA A 84 8.58 -21.84 -9.76
CA ALA A 84 9.33 -22.01 -8.53
C ALA A 84 8.55 -21.57 -7.27
N THR A 85 7.25 -21.28 -7.39
CA THR A 85 6.44 -20.72 -6.30
C THR A 85 5.58 -21.79 -5.61
N VAL A 86 5.48 -21.72 -4.29
CA VAL A 86 4.64 -22.60 -3.49
C VAL A 86 3.18 -22.49 -3.92
N GLN A 87 2.68 -21.29 -4.19
CA GLN A 87 1.29 -21.08 -4.64
C GLN A 87 0.93 -21.84 -5.93
N THR A 88 1.90 -22.19 -6.78
CA THR A 88 1.69 -22.97 -8.01
C THR A 88 1.82 -24.49 -7.81
N SER A 89 2.12 -24.94 -6.59
CA SER A 89 2.25 -26.35 -6.26
C SER A 89 0.92 -27.11 -6.41
N LYS A 90 1.02 -28.40 -6.75
CA LYS A 90 -0.15 -29.27 -6.91
C LYS A 90 -0.99 -29.27 -5.62
N GLY A 91 -2.29 -29.01 -5.76
CA GLY A 91 -3.22 -28.99 -4.64
C GLY A 91 -3.32 -27.66 -3.91
N MET A 92 -2.51 -26.64 -4.26
CA MET A 92 -2.66 -25.29 -3.68
C MET A 92 -3.88 -24.56 -4.26
N ALA A 93 -3.94 -24.31 -5.55
CA ALA A 93 -5.16 -23.85 -6.24
C ALA A 93 -5.89 -25.01 -6.93
N ASP A 94 -7.17 -24.85 -7.25
CA ASP A 94 -7.93 -25.86 -8.01
C ASP A 94 -7.44 -25.96 -9.46
N LYS A 95 -7.01 -24.83 -10.03
CA LYS A 95 -6.40 -24.77 -11.35
C LYS A 95 -5.30 -23.73 -11.41
N VAL A 96 -4.17 -24.08 -12.04
CA VAL A 96 -3.00 -23.21 -12.20
C VAL A 96 -2.72 -23.03 -13.69
N TYR A 97 -2.53 -21.79 -14.11
CA TYR A 97 -2.14 -21.39 -15.45
C TYR A 97 -0.72 -20.82 -15.43
N PHE A 98 0.21 -21.53 -16.07
CA PHE A 98 1.57 -21.06 -16.32
C PHE A 98 1.60 -20.26 -17.63
N LEU A 99 1.02 -19.05 -17.60
CA LEU A 99 0.91 -18.15 -18.74
C LEU A 99 1.57 -16.79 -18.43
N PRO A 100 2.03 -16.04 -19.44
CA PRO A 100 2.52 -14.68 -19.24
C PRO A 100 1.46 -13.79 -18.58
N LEU A 101 1.88 -12.93 -17.65
CA LEU A 101 1.00 -11.97 -16.98
C LEU A 101 0.82 -10.73 -17.85
N LEU A 102 -0.01 -10.89 -18.88
CA LEU A 102 -0.47 -9.82 -19.77
C LEU A 102 -1.99 -9.85 -19.81
N SER A 103 -2.61 -8.68 -19.96
CA SER A 103 -4.06 -8.50 -20.05
C SER A 103 -4.73 -9.50 -21.00
N TYR A 104 -4.14 -9.69 -22.19
CA TYR A 104 -4.62 -10.64 -23.21
C TYR A 104 -4.74 -12.08 -22.68
N TYR A 105 -3.68 -12.62 -22.05
CA TYR A 105 -3.70 -14.00 -21.54
C TYR A 105 -4.63 -14.13 -20.34
N ILE A 106 -4.70 -13.11 -19.49
CA ILE A 106 -5.64 -13.09 -18.36
C ILE A 106 -7.09 -13.07 -18.85
N GLU A 107 -7.41 -12.30 -19.90
CA GLU A 107 -8.73 -12.35 -20.54
C GLU A 107 -9.05 -13.76 -21.07
N GLN A 108 -8.09 -14.46 -21.69
CA GLN A 108 -8.33 -15.84 -22.14
C GLN A 108 -8.65 -16.77 -20.97
N VAL A 109 -7.97 -16.63 -19.84
CA VAL A 109 -8.29 -17.39 -18.62
C VAL A 109 -9.68 -17.03 -18.11
N ILE A 110 -10.03 -15.74 -18.04
CA ILE A 110 -11.37 -15.27 -17.63
C ILE A 110 -12.45 -15.85 -18.55
N LYS A 111 -12.22 -15.88 -19.86
CA LYS A 111 -13.16 -16.38 -20.87
C LYS A 111 -13.47 -17.87 -20.68
N VAL A 112 -12.45 -18.67 -20.35
CA VAL A 112 -12.57 -20.13 -20.14
C VAL A 112 -13.12 -20.44 -18.76
N GLU A 113 -12.59 -19.79 -17.73
CA GLU A 113 -12.88 -20.15 -16.33
C GLU A 113 -14.13 -19.48 -15.78
N ARG A 114 -14.53 -18.32 -16.33
CA ARG A 114 -15.67 -17.51 -15.88
C ARG A 114 -15.66 -17.28 -14.35
N PRO A 115 -14.58 -16.71 -13.80
CA PRO A 115 -14.54 -16.36 -12.38
C PRO A 115 -15.55 -15.26 -12.06
N GLU A 116 -16.16 -15.31 -10.89
CA GLU A 116 -17.10 -14.28 -10.41
C GLU A 116 -16.36 -13.14 -9.70
N GLY A 117 -15.16 -13.43 -9.19
CA GLY A 117 -14.30 -12.47 -8.51
C GLY A 117 -12.85 -12.54 -8.95
N ILE A 118 -12.12 -11.43 -8.81
CA ILE A 118 -10.69 -11.33 -9.08
C ILE A 118 -9.99 -10.63 -7.91
N LEU A 119 -8.87 -11.19 -7.48
CA LEU A 119 -7.98 -10.59 -6.47
C LEU A 119 -6.75 -10.00 -7.16
N LEU A 120 -6.59 -8.68 -7.04
CA LEU A 120 -5.51 -7.92 -7.69
C LEU A 120 -4.38 -7.53 -6.73
N THR A 121 -4.67 -7.47 -5.43
CA THR A 121 -3.78 -6.89 -4.40
C THR A 121 -2.74 -7.85 -3.84
N PHE A 122 -2.58 -9.05 -4.41
CA PHE A 122 -1.71 -10.12 -3.88
C PHE A 122 -0.49 -10.44 -4.77
N GLY A 123 -0.44 -9.90 -5.98
CA GLY A 123 0.58 -10.21 -6.99
C GLY A 123 1.49 -9.03 -7.33
N GLY A 124 1.70 -8.10 -6.40
CA GLY A 124 2.58 -6.95 -6.59
C GLY A 124 2.11 -6.00 -7.70
N GLN A 125 3.05 -5.28 -8.31
CA GLN A 125 2.75 -4.29 -9.34
C GLN A 125 2.24 -4.94 -10.62
N THR A 126 2.75 -6.12 -10.97
CA THR A 126 2.33 -6.85 -12.17
C THR A 126 0.83 -7.13 -12.15
N ALA A 127 0.30 -7.63 -11.03
CA ALA A 127 -1.12 -7.92 -10.90
C ALA A 127 -1.99 -6.66 -10.92
N LEU A 128 -1.54 -5.58 -10.26
CA LEU A 128 -2.24 -4.30 -10.27
C LEU A 128 -2.34 -3.72 -11.70
N ASN A 129 -1.21 -3.63 -12.41
CA ASN A 129 -1.17 -3.09 -13.77
C ASN A 129 -2.07 -3.89 -14.72
N CYS A 130 -2.00 -5.23 -14.67
CA CYS A 130 -2.88 -6.09 -15.44
C CYS A 130 -4.35 -5.86 -15.09
N GLY A 131 -4.68 -5.73 -13.80
CA GLY A 131 -6.02 -5.45 -13.33
C GLY A 131 -6.57 -4.11 -13.84
N ILE A 132 -5.77 -3.05 -13.79
CA ILE A 132 -6.11 -1.72 -14.32
C ILE A 132 -6.34 -1.79 -15.83
N GLU A 133 -5.48 -2.50 -16.57
CA GLU A 133 -5.63 -2.65 -18.02
C GLU A 133 -6.90 -3.43 -18.38
N LEU A 134 -7.22 -4.51 -17.67
CA LEU A 134 -8.47 -5.28 -17.84
C LEU A 134 -9.71 -4.44 -17.52
N PHE A 135 -9.61 -3.52 -16.57
CA PHE A 135 -10.67 -2.57 -16.25
C PHE A 135 -10.85 -1.53 -17.35
N ASN A 136 -9.77 -0.88 -17.76
CA ASN A 136 -9.79 0.17 -18.79
C ASN A 136 -10.25 -0.34 -20.16
N SER A 137 -9.93 -1.61 -20.48
CA SER A 137 -10.39 -2.27 -21.71
C SER A 137 -11.82 -2.82 -21.63
N GLY A 138 -12.51 -2.67 -20.49
CA GLY A 138 -13.88 -3.14 -20.29
C GLY A 138 -14.02 -4.66 -20.14
N VAL A 139 -12.91 -5.40 -20.04
CA VAL A 139 -12.92 -6.88 -19.92
C VAL A 139 -13.62 -7.32 -18.63
N LEU A 140 -13.34 -6.66 -17.50
CA LEU A 140 -13.98 -7.03 -16.23
C LEU A 140 -15.51 -6.89 -16.30
N GLU A 141 -16.02 -5.83 -16.94
CA GLU A 141 -17.45 -5.60 -17.14
C GLU A 141 -18.04 -6.62 -18.13
N LYS A 142 -17.40 -6.82 -19.29
CA LYS A 142 -17.80 -7.77 -20.33
C LYS A 142 -18.02 -9.19 -19.81
N TYR A 143 -17.21 -9.61 -18.82
CA TYR A 143 -17.29 -10.94 -18.22
C TYR A 143 -17.93 -10.96 -16.82
N ALA A 144 -18.46 -9.82 -16.34
CA ALA A 144 -19.05 -9.65 -15.02
C ALA A 144 -18.16 -10.10 -13.85
N VAL A 145 -16.84 -9.87 -13.97
CA VAL A 145 -15.84 -10.21 -12.95
C VAL A 145 -15.72 -9.06 -11.95
N LYS A 146 -16.01 -9.33 -10.68
CA LYS A 146 -15.91 -8.32 -9.61
C LYS A 146 -14.50 -8.25 -9.04
N VAL A 147 -13.93 -7.06 -8.91
CA VAL A 147 -12.71 -6.85 -8.12
C VAL A 147 -13.07 -7.02 -6.64
N LEU A 148 -12.41 -7.96 -5.96
CA LEU A 148 -12.61 -8.25 -4.54
C LEU A 148 -11.58 -7.48 -3.69
N GLY A 149 -12.00 -6.99 -2.52
CA GLY A 149 -11.18 -6.16 -1.64
C GLY A 149 -11.15 -4.70 -2.10
N THR A 150 -9.95 -4.12 -2.20
CA THR A 150 -9.76 -2.72 -2.55
C THR A 150 -10.40 -2.41 -3.91
N PRO A 151 -11.32 -1.43 -3.98
CA PRO A 151 -11.93 -1.04 -5.26
C PRO A 151 -10.87 -0.57 -6.26
N ILE A 152 -11.04 -0.93 -7.53
CA ILE A 152 -10.07 -0.57 -8.58
C ILE A 152 -9.83 0.93 -8.72
N LYS A 153 -10.85 1.75 -8.45
CA LYS A 153 -10.70 3.21 -8.40
C LYS A 153 -9.73 3.63 -7.30
N ALA A 154 -9.81 3.04 -6.11
CA ALA A 154 -8.88 3.33 -5.02
C ALA A 154 -7.44 2.94 -5.39
N ILE A 155 -7.26 1.80 -6.07
CA ILE A 155 -5.96 1.38 -6.61
C ILE A 155 -5.41 2.43 -7.58
N ILE A 156 -6.20 2.84 -8.59
CA ILE A 156 -5.79 3.85 -9.57
C ILE A 156 -5.44 5.17 -8.87
N ASP A 157 -6.29 5.62 -7.94
CA ASP A 157 -6.11 6.88 -7.22
C ASP A 157 -4.85 6.89 -6.35
N THR A 158 -4.39 5.73 -5.84
CA THR A 158 -3.14 5.62 -5.08
C THR A 158 -1.89 5.47 -5.94
N GLU A 159 -2.01 4.87 -7.13
CA GLU A 159 -0.88 4.69 -8.06
C GLU A 159 -0.59 5.96 -8.88
N ASP A 160 -1.62 6.75 -9.20
CA ASP A 160 -1.46 8.04 -9.86
C ASP A 160 -1.09 9.14 -8.85
N ARG A 161 0.14 9.65 -8.96
CA ARG A 161 0.68 10.67 -8.03
C ARG A 161 -0.15 11.95 -7.97
N LYS A 162 -0.79 12.36 -9.08
CA LYS A 162 -1.62 13.56 -9.12
C LYS A 162 -2.93 13.31 -8.39
N LEU A 163 -3.64 12.23 -8.72
CA LEU A 163 -4.89 11.87 -8.05
C LEU A 163 -4.66 11.62 -6.55
N PHE A 164 -3.56 10.96 -6.19
CA PHE A 164 -3.16 10.75 -4.82
C PHE A 164 -3.03 12.08 -4.06
N ARG A 165 -2.26 13.04 -4.61
CA ARG A 165 -2.10 14.37 -4.02
C ARG A 165 -3.42 15.10 -3.86
N GLU A 166 -4.26 15.10 -4.89
CA GLU A 166 -5.55 15.78 -4.87
C GLU A 166 -6.46 15.21 -3.77
N ARG A 167 -6.55 13.88 -3.65
CA ARG A 167 -7.37 13.21 -2.62
C ARG A 167 -6.84 13.42 -1.20
N VAL A 168 -5.52 13.40 -1.01
CA VAL A 168 -4.88 13.66 0.29
C VAL A 168 -5.09 15.12 0.71
N SER A 169 -4.91 16.06 -0.23
CA SER A 169 -5.10 17.49 0.03
C SER A 169 -6.56 17.83 0.34
N ALA A 170 -7.52 17.14 -0.30
CA ALA A 170 -8.95 17.33 -0.05
C ALA A 170 -9.39 17.07 1.40
N ILE A 171 -8.61 16.29 2.16
CA ILE A 171 -8.85 16.04 3.59
C ILE A 171 -7.90 16.82 4.52
N GLY A 172 -7.18 17.81 3.97
CA GLY A 172 -6.28 18.70 4.72
C GLY A 172 -4.93 18.07 5.10
N GLU A 173 -4.58 16.93 4.50
CA GLU A 173 -3.29 16.27 4.72
C GLU A 173 -2.27 16.68 3.65
N LYS A 174 -0.97 16.48 3.94
CA LYS A 174 0.12 16.97 3.10
C LYS A 174 0.91 15.81 2.48
N VAL A 175 0.93 15.76 1.15
CA VAL A 175 1.90 14.95 0.40
C VAL A 175 3.19 15.75 0.25
N ALA A 176 4.34 15.07 0.17
CA ALA A 176 5.61 15.70 -0.16
C ALA A 176 5.45 16.66 -1.38
N PRO A 177 5.77 17.95 -1.22
CA PRO A 177 5.56 18.93 -2.28
C PRO A 177 6.43 18.63 -3.50
N SER A 178 5.82 18.60 -4.69
CA SER A 178 6.57 18.51 -5.94
C SER A 178 5.87 19.14 -7.13
N ILE A 179 6.68 19.59 -8.08
CA ILE A 179 6.27 20.38 -9.24
C ILE A 179 6.89 19.77 -10.49
N ALA A 180 6.06 19.45 -11.49
CA ALA A 180 6.54 19.10 -12.82
C ALA A 180 6.90 20.39 -13.57
N VAL A 181 8.05 20.38 -14.25
CA VAL A 181 8.62 21.52 -14.95
C VAL A 181 9.23 21.06 -16.26
N ASP A 182 9.16 21.88 -17.29
CA ASP A 182 9.62 21.52 -18.64
C ASP A 182 10.86 22.34 -19.07
N SER A 183 11.37 23.22 -18.19
CA SER A 183 12.58 24.01 -18.45
C SER A 183 13.42 24.25 -17.19
N VAL A 184 14.70 24.58 -17.38
CA VAL A 184 15.61 24.96 -16.28
C VAL A 184 15.07 26.17 -15.51
N ASN A 185 14.52 27.17 -16.18
CA ASN A 185 13.96 28.35 -15.52
C ASN A 185 12.75 28.00 -14.66
N GLU A 186 11.88 27.11 -15.12
CA GLU A 186 10.77 26.61 -14.31
C GLU A 186 11.25 25.78 -13.12
N ALA A 187 12.29 24.95 -13.30
CA ALA A 187 12.90 24.21 -12.20
C ALA A 187 13.44 25.13 -11.09
N LEU A 188 14.09 26.23 -11.46
CA LEU A 188 14.60 27.22 -10.51
C LEU A 188 13.45 27.93 -9.77
N LYS A 189 12.39 28.34 -10.47
CA LYS A 189 11.19 28.93 -9.84
C LYS A 189 10.50 27.95 -8.90
N ALA A 190 10.40 26.68 -9.30
CA ALA A 190 9.85 25.62 -8.47
C ALA A 190 10.69 25.43 -7.20
N ALA A 191 12.01 25.45 -7.30
CA ALA A 191 12.89 25.32 -6.13
C ALA A 191 12.87 26.56 -5.22
N GLU A 192 12.70 27.76 -5.75
CA GLU A 192 12.45 28.97 -4.94
C GLU A 192 11.14 28.85 -4.15
N TYR A 193 10.09 28.29 -4.76
CA TYR A 193 8.81 28.05 -4.09
C TYR A 193 8.88 26.90 -3.05
N LEU A 194 9.52 25.79 -3.39
CA LEU A 194 9.66 24.62 -2.51
C LEU A 194 10.69 24.86 -1.39
N GLY A 195 11.66 25.74 -1.63
CA GLY A 195 12.82 25.97 -0.80
C GLY A 195 13.85 24.86 -0.89
N TYR A 196 15.12 25.23 -1.01
CA TYR A 196 16.24 24.28 -0.99
C TYR A 196 16.41 23.56 0.36
N PRO A 197 17.03 22.36 0.39
CA PRO A 197 17.43 21.56 -0.77
C PRO A 197 16.22 20.96 -1.52
N VAL A 198 16.40 20.66 -2.80
CA VAL A 198 15.41 19.99 -3.66
C VAL A 198 16.00 18.76 -4.34
N MET A 199 15.16 17.84 -4.78
CA MET A 199 15.53 16.72 -5.62
C MET A 199 14.97 16.95 -7.02
N ALA A 200 15.83 16.93 -8.04
CA ALA A 200 15.42 16.89 -9.44
C ALA A 200 15.35 15.45 -9.91
N ARG A 201 14.31 15.08 -10.65
CA ARG A 201 14.14 13.77 -11.28
C ARG A 201 13.63 13.93 -12.71
N ALA A 202 14.28 13.28 -13.67
CA ALA A 202 13.72 13.19 -15.02
C ALA A 202 12.40 12.41 -14.99
N ALA A 203 11.37 12.94 -15.64
CA ALA A 203 10.13 12.21 -15.84
C ALA A 203 10.38 11.02 -16.77
N PHE A 204 9.64 9.92 -16.54
CA PHE A 204 9.69 8.68 -17.34
C PHE A 204 11.07 7.99 -17.41
N SER A 205 12.00 8.29 -16.49
CA SER A 205 13.28 7.60 -16.40
C SER A 205 13.25 6.48 -15.34
N LEU A 206 13.88 5.34 -15.67
CA LEU A 206 14.09 4.22 -14.75
C LEU A 206 15.46 4.35 -14.07
N GLY A 207 15.56 3.94 -12.81
CA GLY A 207 16.84 3.83 -12.11
C GLY A 207 17.53 5.14 -11.72
N GLY A 208 16.81 6.27 -11.70
CA GLY A 208 17.35 7.56 -11.27
C GLY A 208 18.27 8.24 -12.29
N LEU A 209 18.20 7.85 -13.57
CA LEU A 209 18.92 8.52 -14.65
C LEU A 209 18.49 9.99 -14.71
N GLY A 210 19.45 10.92 -14.59
CA GLY A 210 19.19 12.36 -14.54
C GLY A 210 18.57 12.85 -13.23
N SER A 211 18.61 12.06 -12.14
CA SER A 211 18.18 12.49 -10.82
C SER A 211 19.34 12.96 -9.95
N GLY A 212 19.09 13.96 -9.10
CA GLY A 212 20.10 14.48 -8.20
C GLY A 212 19.52 15.45 -7.17
N PHE A 213 20.29 15.69 -6.10
CA PHE A 213 19.94 16.68 -5.09
C PHE A 213 20.66 17.99 -5.40
N ALA A 214 19.94 19.10 -5.28
CA ALA A 214 20.50 20.44 -5.36
C ALA A 214 20.26 21.17 -4.05
N ASN A 215 21.32 21.74 -3.47
CA ASN A 215 21.26 22.57 -2.27
C ASN A 215 21.12 24.06 -2.59
N ASN A 216 21.35 24.43 -3.85
CA ASN A 216 21.34 25.81 -4.33
C ASN A 216 20.99 25.88 -5.82
N LYS A 217 20.91 27.12 -6.32
CA LYS A 217 20.51 27.45 -7.68
C LYS A 217 21.48 26.93 -8.73
N GLU A 218 22.78 26.99 -8.43
CA GLU A 218 23.86 26.60 -9.32
C GLU A 218 23.86 25.08 -9.54
N GLU A 219 23.75 24.31 -8.46
CA GLU A 219 23.62 22.85 -8.50
C GLU A 219 22.37 22.42 -9.28
N LEU A 220 21.22 23.08 -9.02
CA LEU A 220 19.98 22.75 -9.71
C LEU A 220 20.04 23.08 -11.20
N THR A 221 20.70 24.19 -11.57
CA THR A 221 20.89 24.58 -12.97
C THR A 221 21.65 23.52 -13.74
N SER A 222 22.76 23.05 -13.17
CA SER A 222 23.60 22.00 -13.76
C SER A 222 22.82 20.69 -13.90
N LEU A 223 22.16 20.24 -12.83
CA LEU A 223 21.36 19.01 -12.81
C LEU A 223 20.20 19.06 -13.80
N SER A 224 19.45 20.16 -13.82
CA SER A 224 18.29 20.30 -14.70
C SER A 224 18.69 20.33 -16.16
N SER A 225 19.81 21.00 -16.49
CA SER A 225 20.31 21.04 -17.87
C SER A 225 20.73 19.67 -18.37
N GLN A 226 21.41 18.89 -17.53
CA GLN A 226 21.80 17.51 -17.85
C GLN A 226 20.58 16.61 -18.01
N ALA A 227 19.60 16.74 -17.10
CA ALA A 227 18.43 15.87 -17.11
C ALA A 227 17.47 16.17 -18.26
N LEU A 228 17.28 17.46 -18.63
CA LEU A 228 16.46 17.87 -19.77
C LEU A 228 17.09 17.53 -21.13
N ALA A 229 18.40 17.25 -21.19
CA ALA A 229 19.02 16.71 -22.40
C ALA A 229 18.56 15.28 -22.74
N HIS A 230 17.97 14.58 -21.75
CA HIS A 230 17.57 13.17 -21.87
C HIS A 230 16.07 12.94 -21.58
N SER A 231 15.34 13.95 -21.12
CA SER A 231 13.89 13.88 -20.87
C SER A 231 13.24 15.23 -21.13
N ASN A 232 12.01 15.24 -21.63
CA ASN A 232 11.28 16.46 -21.93
C ASN A 232 10.68 17.14 -20.68
N GLN A 233 10.75 16.49 -19.52
CA GLN A 233 10.15 16.98 -18.29
C GLN A 233 10.97 16.57 -17.07
N LEU A 234 11.04 17.46 -16.08
CA LEU A 234 11.59 17.22 -14.76
C LEU A 234 10.51 17.31 -13.69
N ILE A 235 10.72 16.58 -12.60
CA ILE A 235 9.97 16.73 -11.36
C ILE A 235 10.93 17.27 -10.32
N ILE A 236 10.61 18.43 -9.75
CA ILE A 236 11.32 19.03 -8.63
C ILE A 236 10.54 18.72 -7.36
N ASP A 237 11.12 17.92 -6.48
CA ASP A 237 10.57 17.59 -5.17
C ASP A 237 11.27 18.40 -4.07
N LYS A 238 10.53 18.75 -3.02
CA LYS A 238 11.15 19.17 -1.76
C LYS A 238 12.10 18.06 -1.29
N SER A 239 13.37 18.37 -1.04
CA SER A 239 14.26 17.38 -0.46
C SER A 239 13.91 17.22 1.02
N LEU A 240 13.47 16.01 1.35
CA LEU A 240 13.23 15.55 2.71
C LEU A 240 14.38 14.63 3.15
N LYS A 241 15.56 14.73 2.51
CA LYS A 241 16.71 13.88 2.79
C LYS A 241 17.13 14.04 4.25
N GLY A 242 17.34 12.92 4.95
CA GLY A 242 17.70 12.93 6.37
C GLY A 242 16.50 12.98 7.32
N TRP A 243 15.27 13.13 6.81
CA TRP A 243 14.07 12.96 7.64
C TRP A 243 13.89 11.49 8.00
N LYS A 244 13.25 11.23 9.14
CA LYS A 244 12.90 9.87 9.56
C LYS A 244 11.89 9.30 8.57
N GLU A 245 12.12 8.09 8.10
CA GLU A 245 11.16 7.38 7.24
C GLU A 245 10.41 6.34 8.07
N VAL A 246 9.07 6.47 8.12
CA VAL A 246 8.20 5.66 8.98
C VAL A 246 7.10 5.05 8.13
N GLU A 247 6.82 3.77 8.36
CA GLU A 247 5.80 3.01 7.63
C GLU A 247 4.74 2.46 8.57
N TYR A 248 3.50 2.36 8.09
CA TYR A 248 2.41 1.69 8.79
C TYR A 248 1.72 0.68 7.87
N GLU A 249 1.50 -0.52 8.38
CA GLU A 249 0.62 -1.52 7.77
C GLU A 249 -0.78 -1.34 8.32
N VAL A 250 -1.73 -0.98 7.45
CA VAL A 250 -3.09 -0.63 7.83
C VAL A 250 -4.04 -1.67 7.26
N VAL A 251 -4.97 -2.11 8.09
CA VAL A 251 -6.03 -3.04 7.70
C VAL A 251 -7.39 -2.38 7.93
N ARG A 252 -8.23 -2.41 6.90
CA ARG A 252 -9.58 -1.85 6.96
C ARG A 252 -10.62 -2.82 6.39
N ASP A 253 -11.69 -3.08 7.12
CA ASP A 253 -12.80 -3.88 6.62
C ASP A 253 -13.92 -3.04 5.97
N ALA A 254 -14.91 -3.73 5.40
CA ALA A 254 -16.06 -3.09 4.75
C ALA A 254 -17.03 -2.39 5.73
N TYR A 255 -16.85 -2.58 7.05
CA TYR A 255 -17.66 -2.02 8.13
C TYR A 255 -16.95 -0.85 8.83
N ASP A 256 -15.87 -0.35 8.23
CA ASP A 256 -15.07 0.80 8.68
C ASP A 256 -14.26 0.57 9.98
N ASN A 257 -14.13 -0.69 10.42
CA ASN A 257 -13.08 -1.03 11.36
C ASN A 257 -11.74 -0.85 10.66
N CYS A 258 -10.86 -0.04 11.24
CA CYS A 258 -9.58 0.33 10.64
C CYS A 258 -8.51 0.36 11.74
N ILE A 259 -7.47 -0.46 11.58
CA ILE A 259 -6.41 -0.69 12.57
C ILE A 259 -5.03 -0.59 11.91
N THR A 260 -4.03 -0.22 12.68
CA THR A 260 -2.63 -0.23 12.26
C THR A 260 -1.90 -1.43 12.87
N VAL A 261 -1.70 -2.48 12.08
CA VAL A 261 -1.20 -3.78 12.56
C VAL A 261 0.29 -3.74 12.91
N CYS A 262 1.07 -2.98 12.17
CA CYS A 262 2.51 -2.85 12.43
C CYS A 262 2.95 -1.45 12.05
N ASN A 263 3.86 -0.88 12.84
CA ASN A 263 4.59 0.31 12.46
C ASN A 263 6.08 0.00 12.40
N MET A 264 6.75 0.59 11.43
CA MET A 264 8.15 0.32 11.13
C MET A 264 8.90 1.64 11.01
N GLU A 265 10.12 1.66 11.56
CA GLU A 265 11.01 2.82 11.47
C GLU A 265 12.26 2.42 10.68
N ASN A 266 12.56 3.20 9.66
CA ASN A 266 13.76 3.01 8.86
C ASN A 266 14.95 3.60 9.65
N VAL A 267 16.00 2.80 9.83
CA VAL A 267 17.26 3.24 10.45
C VAL A 267 18.02 4.13 9.47
N ASP A 268 18.02 3.74 8.21
CA ASP A 268 18.49 4.60 7.12
C ASP A 268 17.44 5.69 6.84
N PRO A 269 17.82 6.97 6.79
CA PRO A 269 16.86 8.05 6.62
C PRO A 269 16.37 8.15 5.17
N LEU A 270 15.31 8.95 4.98
CA LEU A 270 14.72 9.19 3.68
C LEU A 270 15.78 9.61 2.65
N GLY A 271 15.71 8.99 1.47
CA GLY A 271 16.69 9.08 0.39
C GLY A 271 17.32 7.72 0.07
N ILE A 272 17.22 6.76 0.98
CA ILE A 272 17.46 5.33 0.77
C ILE A 272 16.09 4.65 0.78
N HIS A 273 15.78 3.87 -0.27
CA HIS A 273 14.47 3.24 -0.40
C HIS A 273 14.23 2.24 0.74
N THR A 274 13.02 2.13 1.29
CA THR A 274 12.69 1.20 2.41
C THR A 274 13.14 -0.25 2.20
N GLY A 275 13.04 -0.72 0.95
CA GLY A 275 13.61 -1.99 0.49
C GLY A 275 15.14 -2.14 0.65
N GLU A 276 15.90 -1.05 0.50
CA GLU A 276 17.35 -0.92 0.71
C GLU A 276 17.73 -0.53 2.15
N SER A 277 16.77 -0.10 2.96
CA SER A 277 17.02 0.35 4.32
C SER A 277 17.06 -0.80 5.30
N ILE A 278 17.86 -0.65 6.36
CA ILE A 278 17.65 -1.36 7.61
C ILE A 278 16.37 -0.81 8.26
N VAL A 279 15.48 -1.71 8.68
CA VAL A 279 14.17 -1.35 9.22
C VAL A 279 13.93 -2.08 10.53
N VAL A 280 13.37 -1.38 11.52
CA VAL A 280 13.00 -1.94 12.81
C VAL A 280 11.49 -1.91 13.06
N ALA A 281 10.98 -2.92 13.76
CA ALA A 281 9.60 -2.98 14.24
C ALA A 281 9.55 -3.39 15.72
N PRO A 282 8.80 -2.69 16.58
CA PRO A 282 8.05 -1.45 16.30
C PRO A 282 8.98 -0.23 16.14
N SER A 283 8.44 0.96 15.84
CA SER A 283 9.23 2.20 15.87
C SER A 283 9.88 2.45 17.24
N GLN A 284 11.09 3.00 17.28
CA GLN A 284 11.89 3.15 18.50
C GLN A 284 12.04 4.61 18.94
N THR A 285 12.03 5.58 18.02
CA THR A 285 12.37 6.98 18.34
C THR A 285 11.19 7.94 18.27
N LEU A 286 9.98 7.43 18.06
CA LEU A 286 8.76 8.22 18.06
C LEU A 286 8.27 8.43 19.49
N SER A 287 7.99 9.68 19.84
CA SER A 287 7.18 9.99 21.02
C SER A 287 5.76 9.44 20.85
N ASN A 288 5.05 9.24 21.96
CA ASN A 288 3.64 8.83 21.91
C ASN A 288 2.77 9.80 21.07
N ARG A 289 3.13 11.10 21.04
CA ARG A 289 2.39 12.10 20.26
C ARG A 289 2.63 11.94 18.77
N GLU A 290 3.89 11.77 18.35
CA GLU A 290 4.24 11.51 16.94
C GLU A 290 3.61 10.20 16.46
N TYR A 291 3.70 9.13 17.26
CA TYR A 291 3.09 7.83 16.94
C TYR A 291 1.58 7.96 16.70
N ASN A 292 0.84 8.56 17.65
CA ASN A 292 -0.61 8.67 17.53
C ASN A 292 -1.05 9.65 16.44
N MET A 293 -0.25 10.69 16.17
CA MET A 293 -0.46 11.59 15.04
C MET A 293 -0.39 10.82 13.72
N LEU A 294 0.72 10.12 13.46
CA LEU A 294 0.91 9.35 12.22
C LEU A 294 -0.12 8.21 12.09
N ARG A 295 -0.40 7.48 13.17
CA ARG A 295 -1.44 6.44 13.22
C ARG A 295 -2.83 6.99 12.86
N THR A 296 -3.22 8.12 13.45
CA THR A 296 -4.52 8.75 13.17
C THR A 296 -4.60 9.20 11.72
N THR A 297 -3.52 9.80 11.20
CA THR A 297 -3.41 10.19 9.80
C THR A 297 -3.51 8.98 8.87
N ALA A 298 -2.86 7.86 9.20
CA ALA A 298 -2.94 6.62 8.41
C ALA A 298 -4.39 6.17 8.26
N ILE A 299 -5.09 6.01 9.39
CA ILE A 299 -6.50 5.61 9.41
C ILE A 299 -7.37 6.58 8.61
N LYS A 300 -7.17 7.89 8.77
CA LYS A 300 -7.90 8.95 8.05
C LYS A 300 -7.71 8.84 6.53
N ILE A 301 -6.47 8.64 6.08
CA ILE A 301 -6.11 8.50 4.67
C ILE A 301 -6.74 7.22 4.08
N ILE A 302 -6.55 6.06 4.73
CA ILE A 302 -7.06 4.79 4.23
C ILE A 302 -8.59 4.80 4.13
N ARG A 303 -9.28 5.42 5.09
CA ARG A 303 -10.73 5.67 5.03
C ARG A 303 -11.12 6.55 3.83
N ASN A 304 -10.39 7.64 3.61
CA ASN A 304 -10.65 8.56 2.49
C ASN A 304 -10.49 7.89 1.11
N PHE A 305 -9.52 6.98 0.95
CA PHE A 305 -9.39 6.20 -0.28
C PHE A 305 -10.42 5.08 -0.40
N GLY A 306 -11.09 4.70 0.69
CA GLY A 306 -12.07 3.61 0.69
C GLY A 306 -11.43 2.24 0.49
N ILE A 307 -10.18 2.06 0.93
CA ILE A 307 -9.46 0.79 0.84
C ILE A 307 -10.16 -0.25 1.73
N VAL A 308 -10.25 -1.49 1.23
CA VAL A 308 -10.83 -2.64 1.94
C VAL A 308 -9.88 -3.82 1.77
N GLY A 309 -9.34 -4.31 2.88
CA GLY A 309 -8.21 -5.24 2.87
C GLY A 309 -7.05 -4.63 3.63
N GLU A 310 -5.87 -4.65 3.01
CA GLU A 310 -4.62 -4.19 3.60
C GLU A 310 -3.90 -3.24 2.65
N CYS A 311 -3.13 -2.33 3.24
CA CYS A 311 -2.23 -1.42 2.53
C CYS A 311 -1.08 -0.95 3.42
N ASN A 312 -0.01 -0.51 2.79
CA ASN A 312 1.13 0.16 3.43
C ASN A 312 1.05 1.68 3.17
N ILE A 313 1.35 2.49 4.17
CA ILE A 313 1.50 3.95 4.06
C ILE A 313 2.87 4.39 4.58
N GLN A 314 3.48 5.34 3.89
CA GLN A 314 4.83 5.84 4.19
C GLN A 314 4.83 7.33 4.52
N TYR A 315 5.66 7.70 5.49
CA TYR A 315 5.84 9.07 5.98
C TYR A 315 7.30 9.47 5.99
N ALA A 316 7.55 10.74 5.71
CA ALA A 316 8.75 11.43 6.14
C ALA A 316 8.41 12.32 7.34
N LEU A 317 9.04 12.08 8.48
CA LEU A 317 8.88 12.85 9.72
C LEU A 317 10.15 13.65 10.01
N ASN A 318 9.99 14.94 10.28
CA ASN A 318 11.09 15.83 10.62
C ASN A 318 11.76 15.35 11.94
N PRO A 319 13.09 15.19 12.01
CA PRO A 319 13.75 14.71 13.23
C PRO A 319 13.68 15.70 14.41
N SER A 320 13.39 16.97 14.14
CA SER A 320 13.42 18.07 15.12
C SER A 320 12.05 18.73 15.36
N SER A 321 10.99 18.26 14.70
CA SER A 321 9.64 18.78 14.88
C SER A 321 8.59 17.74 14.45
N GLU A 322 7.31 18.02 14.70
CA GLU A 322 6.23 17.14 14.27
C GLU A 322 5.76 17.40 12.83
N GLU A 323 6.52 18.18 12.06
CA GLU A 323 6.24 18.33 10.64
C GLU A 323 6.45 16.99 9.94
N TYR A 324 5.43 16.52 9.20
CA TYR A 324 5.52 15.32 8.40
C TYR A 324 4.93 15.54 7.01
N TYR A 325 5.34 14.68 6.08
CA TYR A 325 4.75 14.54 4.77
C TYR A 325 4.41 13.07 4.50
N ILE A 326 3.27 12.86 3.85
CA ILE A 326 2.91 11.55 3.30
C ILE A 326 3.70 11.36 2.01
N ILE A 327 4.36 10.21 1.87
CA ILE A 327 5.15 9.87 0.69
C ILE A 327 4.29 9.14 -0.32
N GLU A 328 3.69 8.01 0.08
CA GLU A 328 2.82 7.20 -0.77
C GLU A 328 1.93 6.27 0.07
N VAL A 329 0.93 5.69 -0.61
CA VAL A 329 0.13 4.57 -0.11
C VAL A 329 0.16 3.46 -1.14
N ASN A 330 0.60 2.28 -0.74
CA ASN A 330 0.54 1.07 -1.55
C ASN A 330 -0.76 0.32 -1.22
N ALA A 331 -1.80 0.44 -2.06
CA ALA A 331 -3.12 -0.16 -1.84
C ALA A 331 -3.17 -1.68 -2.14
N ARG A 332 -2.14 -2.40 -1.71
CA ARG A 332 -1.93 -3.84 -1.91
C ARG A 332 -0.99 -4.40 -0.84
N LEU A 333 -0.92 -5.73 -0.79
CA LEU A 333 0.13 -6.42 -0.05
C LEU A 333 1.50 -6.01 -0.62
N SER A 334 2.49 -6.00 0.25
CA SER A 334 3.84 -5.53 -0.05
C SER A 334 4.91 -6.37 0.65
N ARG A 335 6.17 -6.05 0.36
CA ARG A 335 7.31 -6.57 1.12
C ARG A 335 7.23 -6.17 2.60
N SER A 336 6.77 -4.95 2.89
CA SER A 336 6.56 -4.43 4.24
C SER A 336 5.44 -5.20 4.94
N SER A 337 4.36 -5.54 4.24
CA SER A 337 3.27 -6.38 4.77
C SER A 337 3.74 -7.80 5.10
N ALA A 338 4.60 -8.40 4.27
CA ALA A 338 5.19 -9.70 4.57
C ALA A 338 6.12 -9.64 5.80
N LEU A 339 6.97 -8.61 5.89
CA LEU A 339 7.82 -8.36 7.05
C LEU A 339 6.98 -8.19 8.33
N ALA A 340 5.98 -7.31 8.29
CA ALA A 340 5.07 -7.07 9.41
C ALA A 340 4.30 -8.32 9.84
N SER A 341 3.89 -9.16 8.89
CA SER A 341 3.24 -10.43 9.24
C SER A 341 4.16 -11.37 10.00
N LYS A 342 5.46 -11.36 9.67
CA LYS A 342 6.47 -12.13 10.41
C LYS A 342 6.85 -11.49 11.73
N ALA A 343 6.90 -10.16 11.78
CA ALA A 343 7.24 -9.42 12.98
C ALA A 343 6.16 -9.49 14.07
N THR A 344 4.90 -9.54 13.68
CA THR A 344 3.76 -9.48 14.62
C THR A 344 3.08 -10.83 14.86
N GLY A 345 3.33 -11.81 13.97
CA GLY A 345 2.54 -13.04 13.90
C GLY A 345 1.12 -12.84 13.33
N TYR A 346 0.74 -11.62 12.95
CA TYR A 346 -0.56 -11.30 12.35
C TYR A 346 -0.54 -11.58 10.84
N PRO A 347 -1.33 -12.52 10.31
CA PRO A 347 -1.21 -12.93 8.91
C PRO A 347 -1.96 -11.96 7.97
N LEU A 348 -1.34 -10.82 7.63
CA LEU A 348 -1.98 -9.71 6.89
C LEU A 348 -2.65 -10.15 5.58
N ALA A 349 -1.96 -10.93 4.75
CA ALA A 349 -2.52 -11.42 3.48
C ALA A 349 -3.74 -12.34 3.68
N TYR A 350 -3.72 -13.21 4.69
CA TYR A 350 -4.85 -14.09 5.00
C TYR A 350 -6.06 -13.25 5.44
N VAL A 351 -5.85 -12.28 6.35
CA VAL A 351 -6.91 -11.38 6.82
C VAL A 351 -7.45 -10.56 5.65
N ALA A 352 -6.60 -9.92 4.85
CA ALA A 352 -7.01 -9.13 3.70
C ALA A 352 -7.88 -9.93 2.71
N ALA A 353 -7.57 -11.22 2.49
CA ALA A 353 -8.37 -12.09 1.63
C ALA A 353 -9.76 -12.39 2.21
N LYS A 354 -9.89 -12.56 3.54
CA LYS A 354 -11.20 -12.67 4.21
C LYS A 354 -11.99 -11.35 4.14
N LEU A 355 -11.31 -10.22 4.33
CA LEU A 355 -11.93 -8.89 4.20
C LEU A 355 -12.45 -8.63 2.77
N ALA A 356 -11.73 -9.13 1.77
CA ALA A 356 -12.16 -9.06 0.37
C ALA A 356 -13.47 -9.82 0.08
N LEU A 357 -13.88 -10.74 0.96
CA LEU A 357 -15.17 -11.44 0.93
C LEU A 357 -16.26 -10.74 1.77
N GLY A 358 -15.94 -9.61 2.42
CA GLY A 358 -16.88 -8.89 3.28
C GLY A 358 -17.00 -9.45 4.70
N ILE A 359 -16.07 -10.32 5.14
CA ILE A 359 -15.99 -10.78 6.52
C ILE A 359 -15.40 -9.63 7.36
N ALA A 360 -16.04 -9.27 8.48
CA ALA A 360 -15.55 -8.20 9.35
C ALA A 360 -14.35 -8.65 10.21
N LEU A 361 -13.46 -7.72 10.57
CA LEU A 361 -12.32 -8.00 11.44
C LEU A 361 -12.70 -8.74 12.75
N PRO A 362 -13.79 -8.38 13.46
CA PRO A 362 -14.20 -9.08 14.67
C PRO A 362 -14.60 -10.55 14.48
N TYR A 363 -14.90 -10.99 13.26
CA TYR A 363 -15.30 -12.37 12.97
C TYR A 363 -14.15 -13.24 12.48
N ILE A 364 -12.99 -12.66 12.19
CA ILE A 364 -11.79 -13.40 11.82
C ILE A 364 -11.05 -13.78 13.09
N LYS A 365 -10.80 -15.07 13.33
CA LYS A 365 -10.07 -15.53 14.51
C LYS A 365 -8.58 -15.22 14.40
N ASN A 366 -7.98 -14.80 15.51
CA ASN A 366 -6.53 -14.73 15.63
C ASN A 366 -5.95 -16.14 15.80
N SER A 367 -5.27 -16.65 14.77
CA SER A 367 -4.70 -18.00 14.76
C SER A 367 -3.57 -18.22 15.76
N VAL A 368 -2.93 -17.16 16.25
CA VAL A 368 -1.82 -17.25 17.22
C VAL A 368 -2.35 -17.49 18.63
N THR A 369 -3.35 -16.72 19.06
CA THR A 369 -3.90 -16.81 20.42
C THR A 369 -5.06 -17.81 20.53
N GLY A 370 -5.78 -18.08 19.44
CA GLY A 370 -6.91 -19.02 19.39
C GLY A 370 -8.20 -18.54 20.09
N VAL A 371 -8.11 -17.52 20.95
CA VAL A 371 -9.22 -17.02 21.78
C VAL A 371 -9.60 -15.56 21.50
N THR A 372 -8.87 -14.86 20.64
CA THR A 372 -9.16 -13.47 20.24
C THR A 372 -9.46 -13.36 18.74
N THR A 373 -9.79 -12.16 18.28
CA THR A 373 -10.14 -11.86 16.88
C THR A 373 -9.00 -11.14 16.18
N ALA A 374 -9.12 -10.89 14.88
CA ALA A 374 -8.20 -10.08 14.10
C ALA A 374 -8.40 -8.57 14.33
N CYS A 375 -9.42 -8.15 15.08
CA CYS A 375 -9.73 -6.73 15.29
C CYS A 375 -8.93 -6.12 16.46
N PHE A 376 -7.60 -6.10 16.35
CA PHE A 376 -6.69 -5.55 17.35
C PHE A 376 -5.38 -5.09 16.72
N GLU A 377 -4.65 -4.22 17.42
CA GLU A 377 -3.29 -3.83 17.06
C GLU A 377 -2.30 -4.66 17.89
N PRO A 378 -1.45 -5.50 17.26
CA PRO A 378 -0.43 -6.27 17.97
C PRO A 378 0.50 -5.43 18.83
N SER A 379 0.92 -5.99 19.96
CA SER A 379 1.98 -5.45 20.84
C SER A 379 3.15 -6.41 20.82
N LEU A 380 4.36 -5.89 20.64
CA LEU A 380 5.59 -6.67 20.55
C LEU A 380 6.43 -6.42 21.81
N ASP A 381 6.81 -7.49 22.49
CA ASP A 381 7.75 -7.50 23.62
C ASP A 381 9.19 -7.82 23.17
N TYR A 382 9.45 -7.68 21.88
CA TYR A 382 10.74 -7.82 21.21
C TYR A 382 10.87 -6.79 20.09
N CYS A 383 12.09 -6.61 19.59
CA CYS A 383 12.38 -5.78 18.43
C CYS A 383 12.83 -6.65 17.26
N VAL A 384 12.22 -6.43 16.10
CA VAL A 384 12.57 -7.11 14.84
C VAL A 384 13.43 -6.17 14.02
N VAL A 385 14.52 -6.70 13.45
CA VAL A 385 15.42 -5.97 12.56
C VAL A 385 15.44 -6.66 11.20
N LYS A 386 15.05 -5.94 10.15
CA LYS A 386 15.25 -6.34 8.75
C LYS A 386 16.49 -5.65 8.22
N ILE A 387 17.39 -6.43 7.63
CA ILE A 387 18.56 -5.94 6.90
C ILE A 387 18.45 -6.47 5.46
N PRO A 388 18.53 -5.62 4.43
CA PRO A 388 18.55 -6.08 3.04
C PRO A 388 19.81 -6.89 2.74
N ARG A 389 19.71 -7.76 1.72
CA ARG A 389 20.83 -8.54 1.22
C ARG A 389 21.22 -8.03 -0.16
N TRP A 390 22.52 -7.87 -0.41
CA TRP A 390 23.04 -7.43 -1.71
C TRP A 390 24.02 -8.44 -2.29
N ASP A 391 23.95 -8.63 -3.61
CA ASP A 391 24.91 -9.42 -4.39
C ASP A 391 25.60 -8.57 -5.46
N LEU A 392 25.91 -7.32 -5.13
CA LEU A 392 26.47 -6.33 -6.06
C LEU A 392 27.85 -6.72 -6.61
N SER A 393 28.60 -7.58 -5.91
CA SER A 393 29.89 -8.11 -6.39
C SER A 393 29.78 -8.90 -7.71
N LYS A 394 28.59 -9.40 -8.05
CA LYS A 394 28.34 -10.08 -9.34
C LYS A 394 28.32 -9.10 -10.53
N PHE A 395 28.25 -7.78 -10.28
CA PHE A 395 28.04 -6.78 -11.32
C PHE A 395 29.14 -5.70 -11.28
N SER A 396 30.26 -5.95 -11.95
CA SER A 396 31.45 -5.07 -11.94
C SER A 396 31.23 -3.64 -12.44
N ARG A 397 30.19 -3.41 -13.25
CA ARG A 397 29.83 -2.10 -13.81
C ARG A 397 28.71 -1.39 -13.06
N VAL A 398 28.20 -1.96 -11.97
CA VAL A 398 27.11 -1.39 -11.17
C VAL A 398 27.69 -0.75 -9.91
N SER A 399 27.27 0.49 -9.62
CA SER A 399 27.68 1.18 -8.40
C SER A 399 27.17 0.46 -7.15
N THR A 400 28.04 0.33 -6.14
CA THR A 400 27.72 -0.21 -4.82
C THR A 400 26.96 0.76 -3.91
N LYS A 401 26.78 2.03 -4.32
CA LYS A 401 26.00 3.02 -3.56
C LYS A 401 24.51 2.65 -3.59
N ILE A 402 23.86 2.66 -2.43
CA ILE A 402 22.41 2.50 -2.28
C ILE A 402 21.72 3.88 -2.27
N GLY A 403 20.41 3.90 -2.52
CA GLY A 403 19.61 5.12 -2.61
C GLY A 403 18.15 4.79 -2.85
N SER A 404 17.43 5.66 -3.54
CA SER A 404 15.98 5.52 -3.77
C SER A 404 15.58 4.41 -4.75
N SER A 405 16.53 3.78 -5.44
CA SER A 405 16.27 2.64 -6.34
C SER A 405 16.80 1.35 -5.71
N MET A 406 15.95 0.33 -5.61
CA MET A 406 16.33 -0.96 -5.05
C MET A 406 17.40 -1.68 -5.89
N LYS A 407 18.29 -2.36 -5.18
CA LYS A 407 19.39 -3.21 -5.64
C LYS A 407 19.56 -4.48 -4.78
N SER A 408 18.93 -4.54 -3.61
CA SER A 408 18.90 -5.72 -2.76
C SER A 408 18.16 -6.86 -3.47
N VAL A 409 18.66 -8.09 -3.30
CA VAL A 409 18.17 -9.31 -3.96
C VAL A 409 17.30 -10.18 -3.06
#